data_AF-A0A8D8Z7Q5-F1
#
_entry.id   AF-A0A8D8Z7Q5-F1
#
_cell.length_a   1.000
_cell.length_b   1.000
_cell.length_c   1.000
_cell.angle_alpha   90.00
_cell.angle_beta   90.00
_cell.angle_gamma   90.00
#
_symmetry.space_group_name_H-M   'P 1'
#
loop_
_entity.id
_entity.type
_entity.pdbx_description
1 polymer ?
#
loop_
_entity_poly.entity_id
_entity_poly.type
_entity_poly.pdbx_seq_one_letter_code
_entity_poly.pdbx_strand_id
1 'polypeptide(L)'
;DQALKHGIKDPEVVHIWKSNALPLRFWVNLIKNPNFVFDIYKSNIIDSCLSVVAQTLMESCSKSEHRLETTSKLLYTKDIPAYKDMVEKYYSHIKQMPKVSHGQLNVMLAKKFQLHNSVLKTDLIFFELYKYAFKYNDQIIEDLDKNSLSQKEGLAEKARECFGALANLPQSTIFPN
;
A
#
# COMPACT_ATOMS: atom_id res chain seq x y z
N ASP A 1 0.37 12.65 -13.21
CA ASP A 1 1.74 12.49 -13.74
C ASP A 1 1.98 11.15 -14.40
N GLN A 2 1.87 10.01 -13.72
CA GLN A 2 2.09 8.69 -14.36
C GLN A 2 1.18 8.42 -15.56
N ALA A 3 -0.13 8.70 -15.44
CA ALA A 3 -1.05 8.59 -16.58
C ALA A 3 -0.60 9.44 -17.79
N LEU A 4 -0.15 10.68 -17.57
CA LEU A 4 0.36 11.56 -18.62
C LEU A 4 1.64 11.02 -19.26
N LYS A 5 2.58 10.52 -18.43
CA LYS A 5 3.84 9.92 -18.92
C LYS A 5 3.61 8.75 -19.87
N HIS A 6 2.54 7.98 -19.63
CA HIS A 6 2.14 6.84 -20.47
C HIS A 6 1.09 7.18 -21.54
N GLY A 7 0.80 8.48 -21.76
CA GLY A 7 -0.16 8.91 -22.78
C GLY A 7 -1.64 8.57 -22.49
N ILE A 8 -1.97 8.18 -21.26
CA ILE A 8 -3.33 7.82 -20.84
C ILE A 8 -4.14 9.10 -20.65
N LYS A 9 -5.14 9.28 -21.51
CA LYS A 9 -6.05 10.44 -21.49
C LYS A 9 -7.43 10.13 -20.88
N ASP A 10 -7.77 8.86 -20.77
CA ASP A 10 -9.05 8.41 -20.22
C ASP A 10 -9.12 8.70 -18.70
N PRO A 11 -10.05 9.56 -18.24
CA PRO A 11 -10.21 9.85 -16.82
C PRO A 11 -10.70 8.64 -16.00
N GLU A 12 -11.36 7.66 -16.62
CA GLU A 12 -11.83 6.45 -15.93
C GLU A 12 -10.66 5.59 -15.45
N VAL A 13 -9.61 5.43 -16.25
CA VAL A 13 -8.40 4.70 -15.84
C VAL A 13 -7.76 5.34 -14.62
N VAL A 14 -7.65 6.67 -14.60
CA VAL A 14 -7.10 7.42 -13.47
C VAL A 14 -7.97 7.27 -12.23
N HIS A 15 -9.28 7.27 -12.39
CA HIS A 15 -10.23 7.00 -11.31
C HIS A 15 -10.04 5.61 -10.71
N ILE A 16 -9.96 4.57 -11.55
CA ILE A 16 -9.73 3.19 -11.14
C ILE A 16 -8.42 3.08 -10.34
N TRP A 17 -7.34 3.73 -10.80
CA TRP A 17 -6.06 3.72 -10.09
C TRP A 17 -6.15 4.36 -8.70
N LYS A 18 -6.82 5.52 -8.59
CA LYS A 18 -7.03 6.18 -7.30
C LYS A 18 -7.84 5.29 -6.35
N SER A 19 -8.92 4.69 -6.84
CA SER A 19 -9.79 3.82 -6.06
C SER A 19 -9.07 2.55 -5.60
N ASN A 20 -8.31 1.92 -6.50
CA ASN A 20 -7.52 0.73 -6.19
C ASN A 20 -6.34 1.01 -5.26
N ALA A 21 -5.78 2.22 -5.26
CA ALA A 21 -4.63 2.56 -4.44
C ALA A 21 -5.02 2.89 -2.99
N LEU A 22 -6.15 3.56 -2.76
CA LEU A 22 -6.51 4.09 -1.45
C LEU A 22 -7.80 3.48 -0.86
N PRO A 23 -9.02 3.78 -1.33
CA PRO A 23 -10.22 3.32 -0.66
C PRO A 23 -10.35 1.81 -0.63
N LEU A 24 -9.99 1.09 -1.70
CA LEU A 24 -10.16 -0.36 -1.75
C LEU A 24 -9.09 -1.15 -0.99
N ARG A 25 -7.93 -0.54 -0.74
CA ARG A 25 -6.80 -1.18 -0.02
C ARG A 25 -6.75 -0.79 1.44
N PHE A 26 -6.92 0.50 1.72
CA PHE A 26 -6.82 1.04 3.07
C PHE A 26 -8.18 1.14 3.74
N TRP A 27 -9.12 1.91 3.18
CA TRP A 27 -10.38 2.23 3.87
C TRP A 27 -11.32 1.04 4.01
N VAL A 28 -11.53 0.26 2.95
CA VAL A 28 -12.30 -0.99 3.00
C VAL A 28 -11.72 -1.94 4.04
N ASN A 29 -10.39 -2.07 4.09
CA ASN A 29 -9.72 -2.94 5.06
C ASN A 29 -9.91 -2.45 6.50
N LEU A 30 -9.83 -1.14 6.72
CA LEU A 30 -10.02 -0.52 8.04
C LEU A 30 -11.46 -0.68 8.55
N ILE A 31 -12.44 -0.46 7.67
CA ILE A 31 -13.88 -0.62 7.99
C ILE A 31 -14.18 -2.07 8.38
N LYS A 32 -13.62 -3.04 7.65
CA LYS A 32 -13.82 -4.46 7.95
C LYS A 32 -13.09 -4.94 9.20
N ASN A 33 -12.00 -4.26 9.58
CA ASN A 33 -11.12 -4.66 10.68
C ASN A 33 -10.91 -3.52 11.68
N PRO A 34 -11.98 -3.09 12.39
CA PRO A 34 -11.88 -1.99 13.35
C PRO A 34 -10.95 -2.33 14.54
N ASN A 35 -10.73 -3.61 14.80
CA ASN A 35 -9.78 -4.10 15.80
C ASN A 35 -8.31 -3.78 15.47
N PHE A 36 -7.99 -3.26 14.27
CA PHE A 36 -6.66 -2.72 13.96
C PHE A 36 -6.41 -1.35 14.58
N VAL A 37 -7.48 -0.63 14.95
CA VAL A 37 -7.39 0.71 15.53
C VAL A 37 -7.83 0.71 16.99
N PHE A 38 -8.83 -0.12 17.32
CA PHE A 38 -9.45 -0.15 18.63
C PHE A 38 -9.26 -1.52 19.29
N ASP A 39 -9.07 -1.54 20.59
CA ASP A 39 -9.07 -2.78 21.38
C ASP A 39 -10.51 -3.25 21.61
N ILE A 40 -11.08 -3.92 20.60
CA ILE A 40 -12.47 -4.39 20.61
C ILE A 40 -12.57 -5.82 20.08
N TYR A 41 -13.53 -6.57 20.63
CA TYR A 41 -13.91 -7.86 20.08
C TYR A 41 -14.91 -7.68 18.93
N LYS A 42 -14.54 -8.15 17.72
CA LYS A 42 -15.41 -8.18 16.56
C LYS A 42 -16.16 -9.51 16.51
N SER A 43 -17.47 -9.49 16.81
CA SER A 43 -18.32 -10.67 16.65
C SER A 43 -18.66 -10.93 15.17
N ASN A 44 -19.05 -12.17 14.84
CA ASN A 44 -19.43 -12.57 13.47
C ASN A 44 -20.59 -11.73 12.89
N ILE A 45 -21.50 -11.28 13.76
CA ILE A 45 -22.63 -10.43 13.36
C ILE A 45 -22.10 -9.06 12.92
N ILE A 46 -21.23 -8.45 13.74
CA ILE A 46 -20.63 -7.15 13.43
C ILE A 46 -19.77 -7.24 12.16
N ASP A 47 -18.98 -8.31 12.01
CA ASP A 47 -18.21 -8.56 10.79
C ASP A 47 -19.08 -8.61 9.52
N SER A 48 -20.23 -9.28 9.60
CA SER A 48 -21.20 -9.35 8.50
C SER A 48 -21.78 -7.97 8.17
N CYS A 49 -22.17 -7.20 9.19
CA CYS A 49 -22.69 -5.83 9.01
C CYS A 49 -21.64 -4.89 8.39
N LEU A 50 -20.40 -4.93 8.89
CA LEU A 50 -19.30 -4.11 8.37
C LEU A 50 -18.92 -4.50 6.94
N SER A 51 -19.06 -5.77 6.57
CA SER A 51 -18.84 -6.22 5.20
C SER A 51 -19.85 -5.61 4.22
N VAL A 52 -21.11 -5.40 4.62
CA VAL A 52 -22.11 -4.69 3.81
C VAL A 52 -21.70 -3.23 3.61
N VAL A 53 -21.29 -2.54 4.69
CA VAL A 53 -20.84 -1.13 4.60
C VAL A 53 -19.60 -0.99 3.71
N ALA A 54 -18.63 -1.89 3.87
CA ALA A 54 -17.42 -1.91 3.05
C ALA A 54 -17.73 -2.17 1.56
N GLN A 55 -18.69 -3.06 1.28
CA GLN A 55 -19.19 -3.31 -0.08
C GLN A 55 -19.84 -2.06 -0.69
N THR A 56 -20.66 -1.34 0.08
CA THR A 56 -21.27 -0.07 -0.35
C THR A 56 -20.20 0.98 -0.69
N LEU A 57 -19.14 1.10 0.12
CA LEU A 57 -18.02 2.00 -0.19
C LEU A 57 -17.31 1.59 -1.48
N MET A 58 -17.06 0.28 -1.67
CA MET A 58 -16.44 -0.23 -2.89
C MET A 58 -17.28 0.09 -4.13
N GLU A 59 -18.59 -0.10 -4.06
CA GLU A 59 -19.52 0.20 -5.15
C GLU A 59 -19.61 1.69 -5.47
N SER A 60 -19.55 2.54 -4.44
CA SER A 60 -19.48 3.99 -4.58
C SER A 60 -18.20 4.45 -5.31
N CYS A 61 -17.14 3.65 -5.25
CA CYS A 61 -15.89 3.92 -5.98
C CYS A 61 -15.91 3.39 -7.43
N SER A 62 -16.91 2.60 -7.84
CA SER A 62 -16.97 2.00 -9.17
C SER A 62 -17.60 2.93 -10.22
N LYS A 63 -17.04 2.90 -11.43
CA LYS A 63 -17.60 3.57 -12.62
C LYS A 63 -18.63 2.74 -13.38
N SER A 64 -18.69 1.43 -13.12
CA SER A 64 -19.64 0.53 -13.77
C SER A 64 -21.09 0.85 -13.38
N GLU A 65 -22.02 0.67 -14.33
CA GLU A 65 -23.45 0.69 -14.03
C GLU A 65 -23.83 -0.40 -13.04
N HIS A 66 -24.80 -0.10 -12.19
CA HIS A 66 -25.16 -0.89 -11.02
C HIS A 66 -25.94 -2.14 -11.46
N ARG A 67 -25.31 -3.32 -11.45
CA ARG A 67 -26.03 -4.60 -11.60
C ARG A 67 -26.51 -5.08 -10.23
N LEU A 68 -27.82 -5.11 -10.06
CA LEU A 68 -28.52 -5.54 -8.85
C LEU A 68 -28.43 -7.05 -8.71
N GLU A 69 -27.34 -7.55 -8.12
CA GLU A 69 -27.06 -9.00 -8.07
C GLU A 69 -27.18 -9.64 -6.68
N THR A 70 -27.30 -8.86 -5.59
CA THR A 70 -27.43 -9.43 -4.22
C THR A 70 -28.36 -8.60 -3.32
N THR A 71 -29.00 -9.24 -2.33
CA THR A 71 -29.94 -8.60 -1.39
C THR A 71 -29.30 -7.49 -0.54
N SER A 72 -28.02 -7.64 -0.16
CA SER A 72 -27.28 -6.60 0.57
C SER A 72 -27.08 -5.32 -0.26
N LYS A 73 -27.05 -5.41 -1.60
CA LYS A 73 -26.96 -4.25 -2.49
C LYS A 73 -28.25 -3.42 -2.49
N LEU A 74 -29.41 -4.04 -2.23
CA LEU A 74 -30.70 -3.34 -2.20
C LEU A 74 -30.80 -2.30 -1.07
N LEU A 75 -30.09 -2.53 0.04
CA LEU A 75 -30.13 -1.64 1.21
C LEU A 75 -29.68 -0.22 0.87
N TYR A 76 -28.64 -0.09 0.05
CA TYR A 76 -28.02 1.19 -0.28
C TYR A 76 -28.13 1.57 -1.76
N THR A 77 -28.82 0.77 -2.59
CA THR A 77 -28.95 0.99 -4.05
C THR A 77 -29.36 2.43 -4.38
N LYS A 78 -30.29 3.02 -3.60
CA LYS A 78 -30.80 4.38 -3.85
C LYS A 78 -29.77 5.46 -3.54
N ASP A 79 -28.83 5.20 -2.63
CA ASP A 79 -27.83 6.16 -2.18
C ASP A 79 -26.52 6.06 -2.98
N ILE A 80 -26.24 4.90 -3.60
CA ILE A 80 -25.03 4.66 -4.41
C ILE A 80 -24.79 5.76 -5.45
N PRO A 81 -25.78 6.25 -6.23
CA PRO A 81 -25.54 7.33 -7.19
C PRO A 81 -25.00 8.60 -6.53
N ALA A 82 -25.58 9.00 -5.39
CA ALA A 82 -25.12 10.17 -4.64
C ALA A 82 -23.71 9.97 -4.08
N TYR A 83 -23.37 8.77 -3.60
CA TYR A 83 -22.03 8.46 -3.13
C TYR A 83 -20.99 8.45 -4.25
N LYS A 84 -21.34 7.96 -5.44
CA LYS A 84 -20.48 8.08 -6.63
C LYS A 84 -20.18 9.53 -6.95
N ASP A 85 -21.18 10.41 -6.94
CA ASP A 85 -20.98 11.84 -7.12
C ASP A 85 -20.05 12.46 -6.07
N MET A 86 -20.15 12.02 -4.82
CA MET A 86 -19.23 12.45 -3.75
C MET A 86 -17.79 12.02 -4.02
N VAL A 87 -17.57 10.79 -4.49
CA VAL A 87 -16.23 10.29 -4.85
C VAL A 87 -15.64 11.10 -6.01
N GLU A 88 -16.43 11.41 -7.04
CA GLU A 88 -15.99 12.27 -8.15
C GLU A 88 -15.58 13.66 -7.66
N LYS A 89 -16.42 14.28 -6.84
CA LYS A 89 -16.14 15.60 -6.25
C LYS A 89 -14.87 15.57 -5.40
N TYR A 90 -14.69 14.52 -4.60
CA TYR A 90 -13.49 14.32 -3.79
C TYR A 90 -12.21 14.27 -4.64
N TYR A 91 -12.20 13.45 -5.70
CA TYR A 91 -11.04 13.34 -6.60
C TYR A 91 -10.80 14.60 -7.43
N SER A 92 -11.87 15.32 -7.79
CA SER A 92 -11.77 16.62 -8.48
C SER A 92 -11.16 17.68 -7.57
N HIS A 93 -11.63 17.76 -6.33
CA HIS A 93 -11.13 18.72 -5.34
C HIS A 93 -9.64 18.52 -5.06
N ILE A 94 -9.21 17.27 -4.82
CA ILE A 94 -7.78 16.95 -4.61
C ILE A 94 -6.92 17.36 -5.81
N LYS A 95 -7.43 17.16 -7.04
CA LYS A 95 -6.70 17.55 -8.25
C LYS A 95 -6.47 19.07 -8.33
N GLN A 96 -7.36 19.86 -7.75
CA GLN A 96 -7.29 21.33 -7.75
C GLN A 96 -6.43 21.89 -6.60
N MET A 97 -6.08 21.06 -5.61
CA MET A 97 -5.26 21.50 -4.49
C MET A 97 -3.84 21.89 -4.95
N PRO A 98 -3.18 22.82 -4.24
CA PRO A 98 -1.78 23.16 -4.50
C PRO A 98 -0.88 21.93 -4.44
N LYS A 99 0.09 21.85 -5.35
CA LYS A 99 1.08 20.77 -5.36
C LYS A 99 1.95 20.84 -4.10
N VAL A 100 2.14 19.70 -3.46
CA VAL A 100 3.11 19.56 -2.35
C VAL A 100 4.52 19.52 -2.94
N SER A 101 5.40 20.41 -2.47
CA SER A 101 6.80 20.41 -2.90
C SER A 101 7.59 19.25 -2.31
N HIS A 102 8.67 18.82 -2.98
CA HIS A 102 9.57 17.78 -2.45
C HIS A 102 10.16 18.15 -1.08
N GLY A 103 10.51 19.42 -0.86
CA GLY A 103 11.01 19.89 0.43
C GLY A 103 9.98 19.74 1.55
N GLN A 104 8.74 20.15 1.31
CA GLN A 104 7.65 19.98 2.29
C GLN A 104 7.38 18.50 2.59
N LEU A 105 7.36 17.65 1.56
CA LEU A 105 7.16 16.22 1.73
C LEU A 105 8.26 15.60 2.61
N ASN A 106 9.53 15.93 2.34
CA ASN A 106 10.66 15.42 3.13
C ASN A 106 10.57 15.86 4.60
N VAL A 107 10.19 17.12 4.86
CA VAL A 107 9.99 17.63 6.22
C VAL A 107 8.86 16.86 6.94
N MET A 108 7.74 16.60 6.24
CA MET A 108 6.63 15.84 6.82
C MET A 108 7.03 14.39 7.13
N LEU A 109 7.77 13.74 6.22
CA LEU A 109 8.25 12.37 6.41
C LEU A 109 9.25 12.27 7.55
N ALA A 110 10.22 13.19 7.63
CA ALA A 110 11.22 13.22 8.70
C ALA A 110 10.56 13.39 10.07
N LYS A 111 9.58 14.28 10.19
CA LYS A 111 8.81 14.46 11.44
C LYS A 111 8.07 13.20 11.85
N LYS A 112 7.38 12.54 10.90
CA LYS A 112 6.68 11.28 11.19
C LYS A 112 7.66 10.15 11.56
N PHE A 113 8.80 10.06 10.88
CA PHE A 113 9.82 9.07 11.19
C PHE A 113 10.33 9.25 12.62
N GLN A 114 10.68 10.48 13.02
CA GLN A 114 11.15 10.77 14.38
C GLN A 114 10.14 10.36 15.46
N LEU A 115 8.84 10.55 15.22
CA LEU A 115 7.79 10.20 16.16
C LEU A 115 7.69 8.69 16.41
N HIS A 116 8.01 7.87 15.41
CA HIS A 116 7.78 6.42 15.45
C HIS A 116 9.06 5.57 15.44
N ASN A 117 10.24 6.17 15.24
CA ASN A 117 11.50 5.45 15.12
C ASN A 117 11.83 4.61 16.36
N SER A 118 11.45 5.06 17.55
CA SER A 118 11.67 4.32 18.81
C SER A 118 10.82 3.06 18.95
N VAL A 119 9.74 2.94 18.17
CA VAL A 119 8.81 1.79 18.20
C VAL A 119 9.21 0.72 17.17
N LEU A 120 10.01 1.09 16.18
CA LEU A 120 10.46 0.17 15.14
C LEU A 120 11.60 -0.69 15.67
N LYS A 121 11.36 -2.01 15.74
CA LYS A 121 12.40 -3.01 16.01
C LYS A 121 13.20 -3.28 14.74
N THR A 122 14.01 -2.28 14.36
CA THR A 122 14.76 -2.23 13.12
C THR A 122 15.62 -3.48 12.89
N ASP A 123 16.24 -4.02 13.94
CA ASP A 123 17.05 -5.24 13.85
C ASP A 123 16.22 -6.47 13.40
N LEU A 124 15.02 -6.64 13.95
CA LEU A 124 14.12 -7.73 13.56
C LEU A 124 13.60 -7.56 12.13
N ILE A 125 13.31 -6.32 11.73
CA ILE A 125 12.85 -6.02 10.36
C ILE A 125 13.97 -6.34 9.36
N PHE A 126 15.20 -5.90 9.63
CA PHE A 126 16.35 -6.20 8.78
C PHE A 126 16.61 -7.70 8.72
N PHE A 127 16.47 -8.40 9.84
CA PHE A 127 16.61 -9.84 9.88
C PHE A 127 15.58 -10.56 8.99
N GLU A 128 14.30 -10.24 9.11
CA GLU A 128 13.26 -10.85 8.27
C GLU A 128 13.46 -10.50 6.79
N LEU A 129 13.79 -9.24 6.47
CA LEU A 129 14.10 -8.83 5.09
C LEU A 129 15.31 -9.59 4.53
N TYR A 130 16.34 -9.78 5.35
CA TYR A 130 17.54 -10.50 4.96
C TYR A 130 17.24 -11.95 4.61
N LYS A 131 16.35 -12.65 5.34
CA LYS A 131 15.96 -14.03 4.98
C LYS A 131 15.46 -14.12 3.54
N TYR A 132 14.65 -13.16 3.10
CA TYR A 132 14.20 -13.09 1.72
C TYR A 132 15.33 -12.72 0.77
N ALA A 133 16.15 -11.71 1.09
CA ALA A 133 17.26 -11.29 0.25
C ALA A 133 18.29 -12.42 0.04
N PHE A 134 18.62 -13.16 1.10
CA PHE A 134 19.54 -14.30 1.05
C PHE A 134 18.95 -15.45 0.23
N LYS A 135 17.65 -15.74 0.37
CA LYS A 135 16.97 -16.79 -0.41
C LYS A 135 17.06 -16.55 -1.92
N TYR A 136 17.10 -15.30 -2.35
CA TYR A 136 17.15 -14.89 -3.75
C TYR A 136 18.47 -14.21 -4.12
N ASN A 137 19.56 -14.51 -3.39
CA ASN A 137 20.81 -13.76 -3.51
C ASN A 137 21.39 -13.80 -4.94
N ASP A 138 21.37 -14.96 -5.60
CA ASP A 138 21.89 -15.13 -6.96
C ASP A 138 21.12 -14.25 -7.95
N GLN A 139 19.78 -14.27 -7.88
CA GLN A 139 18.95 -13.46 -8.78
C GLN A 139 19.13 -11.97 -8.53
N ILE A 140 19.25 -11.56 -7.26
CA ILE A 140 19.49 -10.16 -6.90
C ILE A 140 20.84 -9.69 -7.44
N ILE A 141 21.90 -10.49 -7.28
CA ILE A 141 23.24 -10.16 -7.78
C ILE A 141 23.20 -10.06 -9.31
N GLU A 142 22.59 -11.02 -9.99
CA GLU A 142 22.49 -11.04 -11.45
C GLU A 142 21.75 -9.80 -11.99
N ASP A 143 20.66 -9.39 -11.36
CA ASP A 143 19.90 -8.20 -11.75
C ASP A 143 20.69 -6.90 -11.45
N LEU A 144 21.46 -6.87 -10.36
CA LEU A 144 22.37 -5.76 -10.05
C LEU A 144 23.51 -5.67 -11.06
N ASP A 145 24.06 -6.79 -11.51
CA ASP A 145 25.10 -6.82 -12.55
C ASP A 145 24.54 -6.41 -13.91
N LYS A 146 23.26 -6.63 -14.22
CA LYS A 146 22.65 -6.22 -15.50
C LYS A 146 22.32 -4.73 -15.57
N ASN A 147 22.13 -4.07 -14.42
CA ASN A 147 21.68 -2.69 -14.37
C ASN A 147 22.87 -1.70 -14.41
N SER A 148 22.92 -0.85 -15.44
CA SER A 148 24.00 0.12 -15.65
C SER A 148 24.16 1.14 -14.52
N LEU A 149 23.09 1.51 -13.82
CA LEU A 149 23.16 2.38 -12.64
C LEU A 149 23.77 1.64 -11.45
N SER A 150 23.40 0.38 -11.25
CA SER A 150 23.90 -0.46 -10.16
C SER A 150 25.37 -0.80 -10.34
N GLN A 151 25.81 -1.04 -11.58
CA GLN A 151 27.23 -1.24 -11.92
C GLN A 151 28.08 -0.01 -11.56
N LYS A 152 27.60 1.19 -11.91
CA LYS A 152 28.31 2.45 -11.62
C LYS A 152 28.57 2.66 -10.12
N GLU A 153 27.63 2.20 -9.29
CA GLU A 153 27.68 2.32 -7.82
C GLU A 153 28.30 1.09 -7.12
N GLY A 154 28.74 0.09 -7.90
CA GLY A 154 29.35 -1.15 -7.40
C GLY A 154 28.41 -1.99 -6.51
N LEU A 155 27.09 -1.92 -6.75
CA LEU A 155 26.09 -2.49 -5.82
C LEU A 155 26.13 -4.01 -5.76
N ALA A 156 26.47 -4.69 -6.87
CA ALA A 156 26.56 -6.14 -6.90
C ALA A 156 27.71 -6.68 -6.03
N GLU A 157 28.86 -6.00 -6.05
CA GLU A 157 30.01 -6.35 -5.19
C GLU A 157 29.67 -6.16 -3.71
N LYS A 158 29.10 -5.00 -3.35
CA LYS A 158 28.62 -4.74 -1.97
C LYS A 158 27.59 -5.78 -1.52
N ALA A 159 26.68 -6.19 -2.39
CA ALA A 159 25.71 -7.22 -2.07
C ALA A 159 26.38 -8.59 -1.82
N ARG A 160 27.33 -9.00 -2.67
CA ARG A 160 28.12 -10.23 -2.47
C ARG A 160 28.88 -10.21 -1.15
N GLU A 161 29.51 -9.09 -0.81
CA GLU A 161 30.20 -8.91 0.48
C GLU A 161 29.23 -9.04 1.66
N CYS A 162 28.06 -8.38 1.60
CA CYS A 162 27.05 -8.49 2.65
C CYS A 162 26.54 -9.93 2.82
N PHE A 163 26.20 -10.63 1.73
CA PHE A 163 25.74 -12.02 1.80
C PHE A 163 26.84 -12.97 2.28
N GLY A 164 28.09 -12.77 1.85
CA GLY A 164 29.23 -13.57 2.28
C GLY A 164 29.59 -13.37 3.75
N ALA A 165 29.63 -12.12 4.23
CA ALA A 165 29.90 -11.82 5.63
C ALA A 165 28.86 -12.43 6.58
N LEU A 166 27.60 -12.42 6.16
CA LEU A 166 26.48 -12.94 6.95
C LEU A 166 26.33 -14.46 6.84
N ALA A 167 26.77 -15.11 5.75
CA ALA A 167 26.84 -16.57 5.65
C ALA A 167 27.88 -17.20 6.60
N ASN A 168 28.90 -16.42 6.99
CA ASN A 168 29.94 -16.84 7.92
C ASN A 168 29.57 -16.66 9.41
N LEU A 169 28.43 -16.06 9.71
CA LEU A 169 27.92 -15.96 11.09
C LEU A 169 27.25 -17.29 11.51
N PRO A 170 27.38 -17.70 12.78
CA PRO A 170 26.71 -18.91 13.26
C PRO A 170 25.19 -18.79 13.04
N GLN A 171 24.55 -19.85 12.56
CA GLN A 171 23.09 -19.86 12.41
C GLN A 171 22.35 -19.56 13.73
N SER A 172 22.95 -19.80 14.90
CA SER A 172 22.38 -19.39 16.20
C SER A 172 22.45 -17.88 16.48
N THR A 173 23.36 -17.16 15.83
CA THR A 173 23.49 -15.69 15.87
C THR A 173 22.58 -15.04 14.83
N ILE A 174 22.34 -15.74 13.71
CA ILE A 174 21.43 -15.32 12.66
C ILE A 174 19.98 -15.65 13.06
N PHE A 175 19.70 -16.84 13.61
CA PHE A 175 18.39 -17.34 14.02
C PHE A 175 18.34 -17.57 15.55
N PRO A 176 18.28 -16.51 16.39
CA PRO A 176 17.95 -16.68 17.79
C PRO A 176 16.49 -17.14 17.91
N ASN A 177 16.24 -18.21 18.67
CA ASN A 177 14.90 -18.69 19.02
C ASN A 177 14.05 -17.62 19.72
#